data_AF-A0A5X8YPY9-F1
#
_entry.id   AF-A0A5X8YPY9-F1
#
_cell.length_a   1.000
_cell.length_b   1.000
_cell.length_c   1.000
_cell.angle_alpha   90.00
_cell.angle_beta   90.00
_cell.angle_gamma   90.00
#
_symmetry.space_group_name_H-M   'P 1'
#
loop_
_entity.id
_entity.type
_entity.pdbx_description
1 polymer ?
#
loop_
_entity_poly.entity_id
_entity_poly.type
_entity_poly.pdbx_seq_one_letter_code
_entity_poly.pdbx_strand_id
1 'polypeptide(L)'
;LHSFLWREKRSDSFRKLLAEFTLFSLVFEENYRAFSVGFSFDKIRKEYSERFRDYLSKLNGIMYDTLTRALSIPISSLISFVAMKGDFSGSSAIINVGALLLVLFASINIWYLVKFQSSMIRISQSEYKDLFDNIRTELKDLELIELSQKEEELNDQSKKVISTLNFVQSISICNLILNAALFIITIF
;
A
#
# COMPACT_ATOMS: atom_id res chain seq x y z
N LEU A 1 -8.07 37.17 22.64
CA LEU A 1 -9.13 38.17 22.92
C LEU A 1 -10.00 37.76 24.11
N HIS A 2 -10.70 36.62 24.05
CA HIS A 2 -11.52 36.13 25.17
C HIS A 2 -10.69 35.94 26.46
N SER A 3 -9.52 35.31 26.37
CA SER A 3 -8.59 35.12 27.50
C SER A 3 -8.09 36.43 28.16
N PHE A 4 -7.97 37.51 27.38
CA PHE A 4 -7.45 38.80 27.83
C PHE A 4 -8.52 39.68 28.50
N LEU A 5 -9.77 39.56 28.05
CA LEU A 5 -10.90 40.38 28.51
C LEU A 5 -11.85 39.63 29.45
N TRP A 6 -11.58 38.36 29.77
CA TRP A 6 -12.55 37.46 30.42
C TRP A 6 -13.04 37.91 31.80
N ARG A 7 -12.24 38.73 32.52
CA ARG A 7 -12.59 39.27 33.85
C ARG A 7 -13.18 40.69 33.81
N GLU A 8 -13.23 41.33 32.65
CA GLU A 8 -13.68 42.72 32.55
C GLU A 8 -15.15 42.86 32.21
N LYS A 9 -15.79 43.91 32.76
CA LYS A 9 -17.12 44.32 32.33
C LYS A 9 -17.07 44.80 30.88
N ARG A 10 -18.13 44.52 30.13
CA ARG A 10 -18.24 44.85 28.70
C ARG A 10 -18.06 46.35 28.42
N SER A 11 -18.44 47.21 29.37
CA SER A 11 -18.27 48.67 29.32
C SER A 11 -16.81 49.12 29.38
N ASP A 12 -15.95 48.39 30.10
CA ASP A 12 -14.56 48.78 30.37
C ASP A 12 -13.55 48.04 29.48
N SER A 13 -14.02 47.06 28.71
CA SER A 13 -13.18 46.20 27.86
C SER A 13 -12.38 47.00 26.83
N PHE A 14 -12.98 48.01 26.18
CA PHE A 14 -12.30 48.84 25.19
C PHE A 14 -11.26 49.76 25.84
N ARG A 15 -11.59 50.32 27.01
CA ARG A 15 -10.70 51.19 27.77
C ARG A 15 -9.46 50.43 28.26
N LYS A 16 -9.64 49.21 28.75
CA LYS A 16 -8.52 48.33 29.13
C LYS A 16 -7.65 47.95 27.94
N LEU A 17 -8.26 47.64 26.80
CA LEU A 17 -7.54 47.27 25.59
C LEU A 17 -6.67 48.43 25.05
N LEU A 18 -7.12 49.67 25.21
CA LEU A 18 -6.32 50.86 24.91
C LEU A 18 -5.25 51.15 25.97
N ALA A 19 -5.57 50.99 27.25
CA ALA A 19 -4.65 51.25 28.36
C ALA A 19 -3.48 50.25 28.41
N GLU A 20 -3.76 48.98 28.09
CA GLU A 20 -2.78 47.89 28.07
C GLU A 20 -2.48 47.43 26.63
N PHE A 21 -2.57 48.33 25.65
CA PHE A 21 -2.49 47.98 24.23
C PHE A 21 -1.21 47.22 23.87
N THR A 22 -0.05 47.64 24.42
CA THR A 22 1.23 46.96 24.19
C THR A 22 1.22 45.52 24.68
N LEU A 23 0.63 45.26 25.86
CA LEU A 23 0.50 43.92 26.42
C LEU A 23 -0.49 43.08 25.60
N PHE A 24 -1.60 43.69 25.18
CA PHE A 24 -2.56 43.05 24.29
C PHE A 24 -1.92 42.64 22.96
N SER A 25 -1.15 43.52 22.32
CA SER A 25 -0.45 43.24 21.06
C SER A 25 0.51 42.07 21.20
N LEU A 26 1.32 42.04 22.26
CA LEU A 26 2.28 40.96 22.52
C LEU A 26 1.58 39.62 22.75
N VAL A 27 0.54 39.59 23.60
CA VAL A 27 -0.26 38.38 23.86
C VAL A 27 -1.00 37.94 22.60
N PHE A 28 -1.51 38.88 21.79
CA PHE A 28 -2.18 38.57 20.53
C PHE A 28 -1.21 37.96 19.53
N GLU A 29 -0.01 38.52 19.38
CA GLU A 29 1.04 38.02 18.48
C GLU A 29 1.48 36.61 18.89
N GLU A 30 1.72 36.37 20.17
CA GLU A 30 2.08 35.03 20.69
C GLU A 30 0.97 34.00 20.44
N ASN A 31 -0.28 34.33 20.75
CA ASN A 31 -1.41 33.43 20.52
C ASN A 31 -1.64 33.19 19.02
N TYR A 32 -1.49 34.21 18.19
CA TYR A 32 -1.61 34.09 16.74
C TYR A 32 -0.49 33.22 16.17
N ARG A 33 0.74 33.39 16.63
CA ARG A 33 1.88 32.54 16.25
C ARG A 33 1.66 31.09 16.67
N ALA A 34 1.22 30.85 17.90
CA ALA A 34 0.90 29.51 18.40
C ALA A 34 -0.23 28.86 17.59
N PHE A 35 -1.29 29.62 17.30
CA PHE A 35 -2.40 29.16 16.45
C PHE A 35 -1.95 28.85 15.02
N SER A 36 -1.18 29.75 14.39
CA SER A 36 -0.69 29.57 13.03
C SER A 36 0.23 28.35 12.92
N VAL A 37 1.09 28.15 13.92
CA VAL A 37 1.96 26.98 14.00
C VAL A 37 1.15 25.70 14.18
N GLY A 38 0.19 25.68 15.11
CA GLY A 38 -0.70 24.53 15.33
C GLY A 38 -1.53 24.18 14.09
N PHE A 39 -2.06 25.18 13.39
CA PHE A 39 -2.82 24.98 12.16
C PHE A 39 -1.96 24.36 11.04
N SER A 40 -0.71 24.81 10.89
CA SER A 40 0.23 24.22 9.94
C SER A 40 0.52 22.75 10.27
N PHE A 41 0.72 22.42 11.55
CA PHE A 41 0.93 21.04 11.99
C PHE A 41 -0.29 20.15 11.74
N ASP A 42 -1.50 20.61 12.07
CA ASP A 42 -2.73 19.86 11.80
C ASP A 42 -2.91 19.58 10.31
N LYS A 43 -2.53 20.53 9.45
CA LYS A 43 -2.54 20.35 7.99
C LYS A 43 -1.54 19.28 7.55
N ILE A 44 -0.29 19.35 7.99
CA ILE A 44 0.75 18.34 7.69
C ILE A 44 0.31 16.97 8.18
N ARG A 45 -0.26 16.91 9.39
CA ARG A 45 -0.78 15.68 10.00
C ARG A 45 -1.88 15.02 9.19
N LYS A 46 -2.81 15.84 8.74
CA LYS A 46 -3.89 15.39 7.85
C LYS A 46 -3.31 14.87 6.54
N GLU A 47 -2.36 15.60 5.94
CA GLU A 47 -1.73 15.23 4.68
C GLU A 47 -1.03 13.87 4.74
N TYR A 48 -0.09 13.64 5.67
CA TYR A 48 0.58 12.33 5.74
C TYR A 48 -0.38 11.21 6.11
N SER A 49 -1.43 11.49 6.89
CA SER A 49 -2.44 10.50 7.28
C SER A 49 -3.32 10.08 6.11
N GLU A 50 -3.69 11.02 5.23
CA GLU A 50 -4.42 10.73 3.99
C GLU A 50 -3.54 9.93 3.04
N ARG A 51 -2.29 10.36 2.83
CA ARG A 51 -1.32 9.65 1.98
C ARG A 51 -1.03 8.23 2.48
N PHE A 52 -0.88 8.05 3.78
CA PHE A 52 -0.74 6.72 4.39
C PHE A 52 -1.93 5.81 4.03
N ARG A 53 -3.16 6.30 4.14
CA ARG A 53 -4.36 5.54 3.79
C ARG A 53 -4.40 5.19 2.31
N ASP A 54 -4.00 6.12 1.44
CA ASP A 54 -3.94 5.89 0.00
C ASP A 54 -2.93 4.80 -0.37
N TYR A 55 -1.71 4.84 0.19
CA TYR A 55 -0.70 3.81 -0.04
C TYR A 55 -1.12 2.45 0.53
N LEU A 56 -1.71 2.44 1.72
CA LEU A 56 -2.23 1.21 2.32
C LEU A 56 -3.34 0.58 1.46
N SER A 57 -4.27 1.41 0.96
CA SER A 57 -5.31 1.00 0.03
C SER A 57 -4.73 0.42 -1.26
N LYS A 58 -3.70 1.07 -1.83
CA LYS A 58 -3.01 0.61 -3.03
C LYS A 58 -2.31 -0.73 -2.83
N LEU A 59 -1.60 -0.92 -1.71
CA LEU A 59 -0.96 -2.19 -1.36
C LEU A 59 -1.99 -3.32 -1.20
N ASN A 60 -3.10 -3.03 -0.52
CA ASN A 60 -4.20 -3.99 -0.38
C ASN A 60 -4.83 -4.31 -1.74
N GLY A 61 -5.02 -3.32 -2.62
CA GLY A 61 -5.51 -3.54 -3.98
C GLY A 61 -4.62 -4.48 -4.77
N ILE A 62 -3.30 -4.27 -4.73
CA ILE A 62 -2.32 -5.17 -5.36
C ILE A 62 -2.45 -6.59 -4.79
N MET A 63 -2.59 -6.73 -3.47
CA MET A 63 -2.77 -8.03 -2.83
C MET A 63 -4.02 -8.76 -3.32
N TYR A 64 -5.19 -8.09 -3.32
CA TYR A 64 -6.44 -8.70 -3.79
C TYR A 64 -6.39 -9.08 -5.27
N ASP A 65 -5.81 -8.22 -6.12
CA ASP A 65 -5.61 -8.52 -7.54
C ASP A 65 -4.70 -9.73 -7.74
N THR A 66 -3.63 -9.84 -6.95
CA THR A 66 -2.70 -10.97 -6.97
C THR A 66 -3.41 -12.26 -6.64
N LEU A 67 -4.14 -12.29 -5.51
CA LEU A 67 -4.86 -13.48 -5.03
C LEU A 67 -5.93 -13.91 -6.03
N THR A 68 -6.68 -12.96 -6.60
CA THR A 68 -7.70 -13.25 -7.60
C THR A 68 -7.10 -13.88 -8.85
N ARG A 69 -5.99 -13.34 -9.36
CA ARG A 69 -5.30 -13.90 -10.54
C ARG A 69 -4.62 -15.22 -10.24
N ALA A 70 -4.15 -15.43 -9.01
CA ALA A 70 -3.56 -16.69 -8.58
C ALA A 70 -4.55 -17.87 -8.65
N LEU A 71 -5.87 -17.63 -8.63
CA LEU A 71 -6.89 -18.67 -8.85
C LEU A 71 -6.81 -19.32 -10.24
N SER A 72 -6.17 -18.67 -11.21
CA SER A 72 -5.89 -19.28 -12.52
C SER A 72 -4.98 -20.52 -12.41
N ILE A 73 -4.16 -20.62 -11.36
CA ILE A 73 -3.25 -21.75 -11.13
C ILE A 73 -4.04 -23.05 -10.82
N PRO A 74 -4.89 -23.13 -9.77
CA PRO A 74 -5.67 -24.34 -9.53
C PRO A 74 -6.65 -24.67 -10.67
N ILE A 75 -7.22 -23.65 -11.34
CA ILE A 75 -8.10 -23.85 -12.50
C ILE A 75 -7.34 -24.52 -13.66
N SER A 76 -6.17 -23.99 -14.04
CA SER A 76 -5.36 -24.57 -15.12
C SER A 76 -4.82 -25.96 -14.76
N SER A 77 -4.48 -26.19 -13.48
CA SER A 77 -4.07 -27.51 -13.00
C SER A 77 -5.20 -28.54 -13.09
N LEU A 78 -6.41 -28.17 -12.68
CA LEU A 78 -7.57 -29.07 -12.73
C LEU A 78 -7.92 -29.45 -14.17
N ILE A 79 -7.94 -28.47 -15.07
CA ILE A 79 -8.18 -28.69 -16.51
C ILE A 79 -7.15 -29.69 -17.05
N SER A 80 -5.88 -29.49 -16.73
CA SER A 80 -4.80 -30.35 -17.22
C SER A 80 -4.89 -31.77 -16.68
N PHE A 81 -5.20 -31.93 -15.40
CA PHE A 81 -5.40 -33.24 -14.78
C PHE A 81 -6.58 -34.01 -15.39
N VAL A 82 -7.67 -33.32 -15.73
CA VAL A 82 -8.84 -33.94 -16.37
C VAL A 82 -8.59 -34.26 -17.84
N ALA A 83 -7.84 -33.41 -18.54
CA ALA A 83 -7.58 -33.52 -19.96
C ALA A 83 -6.50 -34.56 -20.28
N MET A 84 -5.44 -34.66 -19.47
CA MET A 84 -4.33 -35.57 -19.69
C MET A 84 -4.71 -37.01 -19.33
N LYS A 85 -5.14 -37.78 -20.33
CA LYS A 85 -5.48 -39.20 -20.21
C LYS A 85 -4.46 -40.06 -20.97
N GLY A 86 -4.07 -41.18 -20.38
CA GLY A 86 -3.07 -42.12 -20.93
C GLY A 86 -3.58 -43.03 -22.04
N ASP A 87 -4.34 -42.48 -23.01
CA ASP A 87 -4.78 -43.23 -24.18
C ASP A 87 -4.04 -42.75 -25.44
N PHE A 88 -3.48 -43.67 -26.21
CA PHE A 88 -2.52 -43.40 -27.27
C PHE A 88 -3.20 -43.15 -28.64
N SER A 89 -4.23 -42.31 -28.64
CA SER A 89 -4.91 -41.88 -29.86
C SER A 89 -4.38 -40.52 -30.34
N GLY A 90 -4.40 -40.27 -31.65
CA GLY A 90 -3.99 -38.98 -32.22
C GLY A 90 -4.80 -37.79 -31.68
N SER A 91 -6.06 -38.01 -31.27
CA SER A 91 -6.88 -36.97 -30.63
C SER A 91 -6.47 -36.70 -29.18
N SER A 92 -6.04 -37.74 -28.43
CA SER A 92 -5.53 -37.60 -27.06
C SER A 92 -4.23 -36.79 -27.02
N ALA A 93 -3.32 -36.97 -27.98
CA ALA A 93 -2.09 -36.20 -28.05
C ALA A 93 -2.34 -34.69 -28.24
N ILE A 94 -3.31 -34.32 -29.08
CA ILE A 94 -3.70 -32.93 -29.31
C ILE A 94 -4.28 -32.31 -28.03
N ILE A 95 -5.13 -33.06 -27.30
CA ILE A 95 -5.71 -32.61 -26.03
C ILE A 95 -4.62 -32.39 -24.98
N ASN A 96 -3.65 -33.30 -24.87
CA ASN A 96 -2.54 -33.19 -23.92
C ASN A 96 -1.65 -31.98 -24.21
N VAL A 97 -1.35 -31.71 -25.49
CA VAL A 97 -0.60 -30.51 -25.90
C VAL A 97 -1.38 -29.24 -25.59
N GLY A 98 -2.70 -29.22 -25.85
CA GLY A 98 -3.57 -28.10 -25.51
C GLY A 98 -3.60 -27.79 -24.01
N ALA A 99 -3.70 -28.83 -23.18
CA ALA A 99 -3.63 -28.69 -21.72
C ALA A 99 -2.29 -28.11 -21.25
N LEU A 100 -1.17 -28.60 -21.78
CA LEU A 100 0.17 -28.08 -21.45
C LEU A 100 0.32 -26.61 -21.85
N LEU A 101 -0.18 -26.22 -23.03
CA LEU A 101 -0.16 -24.83 -23.49
C LEU A 101 -0.98 -23.90 -22.58
N LEU A 102 -2.12 -24.36 -22.06
CA LEU A 102 -2.92 -23.59 -21.09
C LEU A 102 -2.16 -23.34 -19.78
N VAL A 103 -1.46 -24.35 -19.26
CA VAL A 103 -0.65 -24.21 -18.03
C VAL A 103 0.55 -23.30 -18.28
N LEU A 104 1.19 -23.41 -19.44
CA LEU A 104 2.28 -22.52 -19.84
C LEU A 104 1.79 -21.08 -19.92
N PHE A 105 0.65 -20.83 -20.57
CA PHE A 105 0.06 -19.51 -20.67
C PHE A 105 -0.28 -18.95 -19.29
N ALA A 106 -0.93 -19.74 -18.41
CA ALA A 106 -1.22 -19.31 -17.04
C ALA A 106 0.06 -18.95 -16.27
N SER A 107 1.12 -19.76 -16.40
CA SER A 107 2.40 -19.54 -15.72
C SER A 107 3.11 -18.28 -16.20
N ILE A 108 3.08 -18.01 -17.51
CA ILE A 108 3.63 -16.77 -18.09
C ILE A 108 2.85 -15.55 -17.57
N ASN A 109 1.51 -15.62 -17.50
CA ASN A 109 0.70 -14.54 -16.95
C ASN A 109 1.03 -14.24 -15.50
N ILE A 110 1.19 -15.26 -14.66
CA ILE A 110 1.60 -15.08 -13.25
C ILE A 110 3.00 -14.46 -13.16
N TRP A 111 3.94 -14.89 -14.01
CA TRP A 111 5.28 -14.32 -14.03
C TRP A 111 5.28 -12.82 -14.36
N TYR A 112 4.55 -12.41 -15.40
CA TYR A 112 4.40 -11.00 -15.74
C TYR A 112 3.71 -10.20 -14.64
N LEU A 113 2.67 -10.76 -14.03
CA LEU A 113 1.94 -10.15 -12.93
C LEU A 113 2.87 -9.85 -11.75
N VAL A 114 3.63 -10.86 -11.30
CA VAL A 114 4.55 -10.75 -10.17
C VAL A 114 5.64 -9.71 -10.45
N LYS A 115 6.21 -9.71 -11.66
CA LYS A 115 7.21 -8.71 -12.06
C LYS A 115 6.65 -7.29 -12.03
N PHE A 116 5.48 -7.09 -12.62
CA PHE A 116 4.83 -5.78 -12.70
C PHE A 116 4.45 -5.25 -11.32
N GLN A 117 3.79 -6.07 -10.50
CA GLN A 117 3.34 -5.69 -9.16
C GLN A 117 4.52 -5.45 -8.21
N SER A 118 5.58 -6.26 -8.29
CA SER A 118 6.81 -6.03 -7.50
C SER A 118 7.46 -4.69 -7.83
N SER A 119 7.50 -4.32 -9.12
CA SER A 119 7.99 -3.00 -9.54
C SER A 119 7.11 -1.88 -8.99
N MET A 120 5.79 -2.04 -9.05
CA MET A 120 4.84 -1.03 -8.56
C MET A 120 4.96 -0.83 -7.04
N ILE A 121 5.13 -1.90 -6.27
CA ILE A 121 5.37 -1.82 -4.82
C ILE A 121 6.66 -1.06 -4.54
N ARG A 122 7.74 -1.36 -5.26
CA ARG A 122 9.03 -0.67 -5.07
C ARG A 122 8.93 0.83 -5.37
N ILE A 123 8.20 1.20 -6.43
CA ILE A 123 7.96 2.62 -6.77
C ILE A 123 7.18 3.29 -5.65
N SER A 124 6.09 2.68 -5.18
CA SER A 124 5.31 3.24 -4.07
C SER A 124 6.07 3.30 -2.76
N GLN A 125 6.97 2.35 -2.50
CA GLN A 125 7.89 2.41 -1.36
C GLN A 125 8.84 3.59 -1.41
N SER A 126 9.41 3.88 -2.58
CA SER A 126 10.25 5.07 -2.76
C SER A 126 9.43 6.33 -2.50
N GLU A 127 8.25 6.42 -3.13
CA GLU A 127 7.40 7.61 -3.09
C GLU A 127 6.95 7.98 -1.67
N TYR A 128 6.47 7.02 -0.87
CA TYR A 128 6.06 7.33 0.50
C TYR A 128 7.25 7.62 1.41
N LYS A 129 8.42 6.98 1.19
CA LYS A 129 9.63 7.27 1.97
C LYS A 129 10.11 8.67 1.71
N ASP A 130 10.20 9.07 0.45
CA ASP A 130 10.57 10.43 0.06
C ASP A 130 9.61 11.46 0.67
N LEU A 131 8.30 11.18 0.63
CA LEU A 131 7.28 12.02 1.28
C LEU A 131 7.49 12.13 2.80
N PHE A 132 7.73 11.00 3.47
CA PHE A 132 7.86 10.97 4.93
C PHE A 132 9.16 11.62 5.38
N ASP A 133 10.26 11.44 4.65
CA ASP A 133 11.53 12.12 4.91
C ASP A 133 11.41 13.64 4.78
N ASN A 134 10.69 14.13 3.77
CA ASN A 134 10.42 15.57 3.62
C ASN A 134 9.65 16.12 4.82
N ILE A 135 8.57 15.44 5.22
CA ILE A 135 7.72 15.85 6.35
C ILE A 135 8.48 15.79 7.68
N ARG A 136 9.44 14.86 7.82
CA ARG A 136 10.24 14.68 9.04
C ARG A 136 10.97 15.94 9.46
N THR A 137 11.37 16.78 8.51
CA THR A 137 12.08 18.04 8.77
C THR A 137 11.19 19.11 9.39
N GLU A 138 9.87 18.97 9.29
CA GLU A 138 8.90 19.96 9.75
C GLU A 138 8.25 19.58 11.10
N LEU A 139 8.37 18.33 11.56
CA LEU A 139 7.65 17.78 12.72
C LEU A 139 8.39 17.88 14.08
N LYS A 140 7.62 17.84 15.18
CA LYS A 140 8.13 17.74 16.57
C LYS A 140 8.21 16.27 17.07
N ASP A 141 8.93 16.03 18.17
CA ASP A 141 9.24 14.68 18.71
C ASP A 141 8.05 13.71 18.82
N LEU A 142 6.89 14.14 19.33
CA LEU A 142 5.71 13.26 19.46
C LEU A 142 5.11 12.86 18.10
N GLU A 143 5.10 13.77 17.14
CA GLU A 143 4.55 13.54 15.79
C GLU A 143 5.53 12.71 14.94
N LEU A 144 6.82 12.83 15.21
CA LEU A 144 7.87 12.00 14.62
C LEU A 144 7.69 10.52 14.97
N ILE A 145 7.26 10.21 16.20
CA ILE A 145 6.96 8.84 16.62
C ILE A 145 5.76 8.30 15.83
N GLU A 146 4.67 9.06 15.72
CA GLU A 146 3.48 8.64 14.96
C GLU A 146 3.81 8.42 13.47
N LEU A 147 4.57 9.34 12.87
CA LEU A 147 5.00 9.21 11.47
C LEU A 147 5.85 7.95 11.26
N SER A 148 6.81 7.71 12.16
CA SER A 148 7.72 6.56 12.07
C SER A 148 6.97 5.22 12.21
N GLN A 149 5.97 5.16 13.09
CA GLN A 149 5.10 3.98 13.23
C GLN A 149 4.33 3.70 11.93
N LYS A 150 3.76 4.73 11.30
CA LYS A 150 3.06 4.58 10.01
C LYS A 150 3.99 4.14 8.89
N GLU A 151 5.23 4.64 8.87
CA GLU A 151 6.23 4.22 7.90
C GLU A 151 6.56 2.73 8.04
N GLU A 152 6.77 2.28 9.28
CA GLU A 152 7.03 0.87 9.60
C GLU A 152 5.87 -0.02 9.19
N GLU A 153 4.62 0.39 9.48
CA GLU A 153 3.42 -0.31 9.04
C GLU A 153 3.34 -0.47 7.51
N LEU A 154 3.62 0.60 6.75
CA LEU A 154 3.64 0.53 5.27
C LEU A 154 4.75 -0.38 4.76
N ASN A 155 5.93 -0.33 5.39
CA ASN A 155 7.05 -1.17 5.01
C ASN A 155 6.74 -2.65 5.27
N ASP A 156 6.16 -2.97 6.41
CA ASP A 156 5.76 -4.33 6.75
C ASP A 156 4.63 -4.86 5.87
N GLN A 157 3.64 -4.02 5.54
CA GLN A 157 2.62 -4.38 4.56
C GLN A 157 3.24 -4.64 3.18
N SER A 158 4.17 -3.78 2.74
CA SER A 158 4.87 -3.97 1.46
C SER A 158 5.64 -5.30 1.44
N LYS A 159 6.36 -5.64 2.53
CA LYS A 159 7.06 -6.93 2.68
C LYS A 159 6.09 -8.11 2.61
N LYS A 160 4.93 -8.02 3.29
CA LYS A 160 3.90 -9.07 3.23
C LYS A 160 3.39 -9.27 1.81
N VAL A 161 3.07 -8.19 1.09
CA VAL A 161 2.60 -8.29 -0.30
C VAL A 161 3.68 -8.89 -1.21
N ILE A 162 4.95 -8.47 -1.07
CA ILE A 162 6.08 -9.06 -1.83
C ILE A 162 6.24 -10.54 -1.51
N SER A 163 6.15 -10.93 -0.24
CA SER A 163 6.21 -12.33 0.18
C SER A 163 5.09 -13.15 -0.47
N THR A 164 3.87 -12.62 -0.50
CA THR A 164 2.73 -13.26 -1.16
C THR A 164 2.96 -13.40 -2.67
N LEU A 165 3.48 -12.37 -3.34
CA LEU A 165 3.83 -12.44 -4.76
C LEU A 165 4.84 -13.54 -5.06
N ASN A 166 5.90 -13.63 -4.26
CA ASN A 166 6.91 -14.67 -4.39
C ASN A 166 6.32 -16.06 -4.14
N PHE A 167 5.44 -16.20 -3.16
CA PHE A 167 4.74 -17.46 -2.88
C PHE A 167 3.85 -17.90 -4.05
N VAL A 168 3.07 -16.98 -4.63
CA VAL A 168 2.26 -17.26 -5.84
C VAL A 168 3.14 -17.66 -7.02
N GLN A 169 4.28 -16.99 -7.21
CA GLN A 169 5.23 -17.35 -8.26
C GLN A 169 5.79 -18.77 -8.06
N SER A 170 6.17 -19.12 -6.83
CA SER A 170 6.67 -20.45 -6.49
C SER A 170 5.62 -21.53 -6.78
N ILE A 171 4.36 -21.32 -6.36
CA ILE A 171 3.27 -22.26 -6.66
C ILE A 171 3.08 -22.41 -8.18
N SER A 172 3.11 -21.32 -8.93
CA SER A 172 2.96 -21.38 -10.39
C SER A 172 4.08 -22.20 -11.05
N ILE A 173 5.33 -22.06 -10.59
CA ILE A 173 6.47 -22.84 -11.10
C ILE A 173 6.29 -24.32 -10.73
N CYS A 174 5.91 -24.63 -9.50
CA CYS A 174 5.61 -26.00 -9.08
C CYS A 174 4.50 -26.62 -9.94
N ASN A 175 3.43 -25.87 -10.22
CA ASN A 175 2.33 -26.31 -11.07
C ASN A 175 2.81 -26.61 -12.50
N LEU A 176 3.67 -25.76 -13.07
CA LEU A 176 4.24 -25.99 -14.39
C LEU A 176 5.09 -27.27 -14.44
N ILE A 177 5.96 -27.47 -13.44
CA ILE A 177 6.81 -28.67 -13.35
C ILE A 177 5.95 -29.93 -13.23
N LEU A 178 4.91 -29.90 -12.38
CA LEU A 178 4.00 -31.02 -12.19
C LEU A 178 3.30 -31.41 -13.50
N ASN A 179 2.74 -30.43 -14.22
CA ASN A 179 2.04 -30.69 -15.48
C ASN A 179 2.99 -31.10 -16.61
N ALA A 180 4.23 -30.60 -16.63
CA ALA A 180 5.25 -31.07 -17.56
C ALA A 180 5.62 -32.55 -17.29
N ALA A 181 5.77 -32.94 -16.02
CA ALA A 181 6.03 -34.33 -15.65
C ALA A 181 4.86 -35.25 -16.02
N LEU A 182 3.62 -34.82 -15.75
CA LEU A 182 2.42 -35.55 -16.16
C LEU A 182 2.37 -35.72 -17.67
N PHE A 183 2.64 -34.66 -18.44
CA PHE A 183 2.67 -34.74 -19.90
C PHE A 183 3.69 -35.77 -20.42
N ILE A 184 4.89 -35.81 -19.83
CA ILE A 184 5.93 -36.80 -20.18
C ILE A 184 5.44 -38.23 -19.88
N ILE A 185 4.88 -38.48 -18.70
CA ILE A 185 4.35 -39.79 -18.30
C ILE A 185 3.17 -40.23 -19.18
N THR A 186 2.38 -39.27 -19.67
CA THR A 186 1.21 -39.58 -20.49
C THR A 186 1.60 -39.90 -21.95
N ILE A 187 2.79 -39.49 -22.37
CA ILE A 187 3.32 -39.69 -23.74
C ILE A 187 4.29 -40.86 -23.84
N PHE A 188 5.05 -41.18 -22.78
CA PHE A 188 5.99 -42.30 -22.75
C PHE A 188 5.47 -43.45 -21.89
#